data_AF-A0A971W363-F1
#
_entry.id   AF-A0A971W363-F1
#
_cell.length_a   1.000
_cell.length_b   1.000
_cell.length_c   1.000
_cell.angle_alpha   90.00
_cell.angle_beta   90.00
_cell.angle_gamma   90.00
#
_symmetry.space_group_name_H-M   'P 1'
#
loop_
_entity.id
_entity.type
_entity.pdbx_description
1 polymer ?
#
loop_
_entity_poly.entity_id
_entity_poly.type
_entity_poly.pdbx_seq_one_letter_code
_entity_poly.pdbx_strand_id
1 'polypeptide(L)'
;MLIDKKTAMAVRCPWCGSVSINSVNPFEVPMGEGLTVECMCGQELFTLKKRKSGGYQLKISCIACDYEHIYKIGYRELWKTDLFILNCHYTNMEVCFLGSNAQVKEAIDRYEREMEEVIRELGIEEFLEDDDLWSESFTRFLDSVEKVNYNKDLGKNIVDLIVKGPKHSK
;
A
#
# COMPACT_ATOMS: atom_id res chain seq x y z
N MET A 1 28.53 18.93 -13.85
CA MET A 1 28.29 18.08 -12.66
C MET A 1 26.81 17.70 -12.68
N LEU A 2 26.47 16.48 -13.09
CA LEU A 2 25.09 15.99 -12.97
C LEU A 2 24.82 15.76 -11.49
N ILE A 3 23.86 16.48 -10.95
CA ILE A 3 23.40 16.29 -9.58
C ILE A 3 22.56 15.00 -9.59
N ASP A 4 23.13 13.89 -9.09
CA ASP A 4 22.42 12.62 -8.90
C ASP A 4 21.47 12.74 -7.69
N LYS A 5 20.39 13.50 -7.86
CA LYS A 5 19.32 13.61 -6.87
C LYS A 5 18.34 12.47 -7.09
N LYS A 6 18.44 11.47 -6.22
CA LYS A 6 17.51 10.34 -6.14
C LYS A 6 16.71 10.42 -4.85
N THR A 7 15.45 10.03 -4.95
CA THR A 7 14.56 9.82 -3.83
C THR A 7 14.14 8.35 -3.84
N ALA A 8 14.38 7.67 -2.72
CA ALA A 8 13.78 6.36 -2.49
C ALA A 8 12.29 6.55 -2.20
N MET A 9 11.46 5.70 -2.79
CA MET A 9 10.02 5.64 -2.58
C MET A 9 9.65 4.21 -2.20
N ALA A 10 9.09 4.04 -1.02
CA ALA A 10 8.59 2.77 -0.54
C ALA A 10 7.06 2.77 -0.52
N VAL A 11 6.48 1.74 -1.11
CA VAL A 11 5.03 1.52 -1.17
C VAL A 11 4.78 0.03 -0.95
N ARG A 12 3.78 -0.28 -0.11
CA ARG A 12 3.29 -1.64 0.08
C ARG A 12 2.31 -2.00 -1.03
N CYS A 13 2.55 -3.10 -1.74
CA CYS A 13 1.69 -3.55 -2.82
C CYS A 13 0.33 -3.98 -2.26
N PRO A 14 -0.79 -3.42 -2.73
CA PRO A 14 -2.11 -3.85 -2.27
C PRO A 14 -2.44 -5.29 -2.65
N TRP A 15 -1.83 -5.85 -3.70
CA TRP A 15 -2.16 -7.20 -4.19
C TRP A 15 -1.34 -8.32 -3.58
N CYS A 16 -0.05 -8.12 -3.30
CA CYS A 16 0.79 -9.17 -2.71
C CYS A 16 1.34 -8.84 -1.33
N GLY A 17 1.05 -7.65 -0.78
CA GLY A 17 1.49 -7.22 0.55
C GLY A 17 2.98 -6.89 0.67
N SER A 18 3.81 -7.21 -0.34
CA SER A 18 5.25 -6.90 -0.29
C SER A 18 5.53 -5.38 -0.32
N VAL A 19 6.56 -4.96 0.39
CA VAL A 19 7.05 -3.57 0.36
C VAL A 19 8.15 -3.45 -0.69
N SER A 20 7.97 -2.56 -1.66
CA SER A 20 8.98 -2.29 -2.70
C SER A 20 9.61 -0.92 -2.47
N ILE A 21 10.94 -0.87 -2.37
CA ILE A 21 11.71 0.38 -2.31
C ILE A 21 12.31 0.67 -3.68
N ASN A 22 11.84 1.73 -4.32
CA ASN A 22 12.25 2.12 -5.66
C ASN A 22 12.95 3.48 -5.62
N SER A 23 14.13 3.58 -6.25
CA SER A 23 14.82 4.87 -6.40
C SER A 23 14.35 5.57 -7.65
N VAL A 24 13.90 6.81 -7.51
CA VAL A 24 13.46 7.65 -8.64
C VAL A 24 14.32 8.91 -8.68
N ASN A 25 14.63 9.41 -9.88
CA ASN A 25 15.23 10.73 -10.06
C ASN A 25 14.35 11.68 -10.90
N PRO A 26 14.53 13.02 -10.82
CA PRO A 26 13.69 13.99 -11.54
C PRO A 26 13.74 13.88 -13.07
N PHE A 27 14.81 13.30 -13.62
CA PHE A 27 15.05 13.16 -15.05
C PHE A 27 14.32 11.94 -15.64
N GLU A 28 14.08 10.92 -14.83
CA GLU A 28 13.29 9.73 -15.20
C GLU A 28 11.79 10.00 -15.28
N VAL A 29 11.31 11.12 -14.74
CA VAL A 29 9.88 11.46 -14.78
C VAL A 29 9.56 12.22 -16.07
N PRO A 30 8.93 11.60 -17.08
CA PRO A 30 8.59 12.29 -18.32
C PRO A 30 7.45 13.29 -18.13
N MET A 31 7.31 14.21 -19.09
CA MET A 31 6.11 15.02 -19.22
C MET A 31 4.99 14.19 -19.84
N GLY A 32 3.74 14.33 -19.38
CA GLY A 32 2.59 13.58 -19.91
C GLY A 32 2.22 12.38 -19.03
N GLU A 33 2.40 11.16 -19.55
CA GLU A 33 1.98 9.92 -18.87
C GLU A 33 2.75 9.59 -17.58
N GLY A 34 3.85 10.29 -17.30
CA GLY A 34 4.60 10.12 -16.07
C GLY A 34 5.40 8.80 -16.02
N LEU A 35 5.93 8.52 -14.84
CA LEU A 35 6.69 7.31 -14.53
C LEU A 35 5.79 6.37 -13.74
N THR A 36 5.53 5.18 -14.27
CA THR A 36 4.81 4.10 -13.58
C THR A 36 5.82 3.10 -13.07
N VAL A 37 5.65 2.67 -11.81
CA VAL A 37 6.48 1.69 -11.14
C VAL A 37 5.63 0.49 -10.75
N GLU A 38 6.10 -0.69 -11.09
CA GLU A 38 5.42 -1.95 -10.85
C GLU A 38 6.06 -2.72 -9.69
N CYS A 39 5.25 -3.53 -9.02
CA CYS A 39 5.70 -4.53 -8.08
C CYS A 39 6.25 -5.75 -8.83
N MET A 40 7.07 -6.57 -8.15
CA MET A 40 7.54 -7.85 -8.70
C MET A 40 6.38 -8.82 -9.03
N CYS A 41 5.18 -8.63 -8.45
CA CYS A 41 3.98 -9.38 -8.83
C CYS A 41 3.33 -8.91 -10.15
N GLY A 42 3.92 -7.92 -10.84
CA GLY A 42 3.45 -7.39 -12.13
C GLY A 42 2.34 -6.34 -12.03
N GLN A 43 2.13 -5.78 -10.84
CA GLN A 43 1.01 -4.87 -10.57
C GLN A 43 1.51 -3.46 -10.30
N GLU A 44 0.78 -2.46 -10.78
CA GLU A 44 1.14 -1.06 -10.58
C GLU A 44 1.15 -0.70 -9.09
N LEU A 45 2.29 -0.19 -8.60
CA LEU A 45 2.41 0.35 -7.25
C LEU A 45 2.01 1.82 -7.21
N PHE A 46 2.61 2.59 -8.11
CA PHE A 46 2.35 4.01 -8.21
C PHE A 46 2.69 4.57 -9.59
N THR A 47 2.08 5.72 -9.89
CA THR A 47 2.42 6.54 -11.04
C THR A 47 2.76 7.97 -10.59
N LEU A 48 3.95 8.44 -10.95
CA LEU A 48 4.45 9.78 -10.65
C LEU A 48 4.43 10.66 -11.91
N LYS A 49 3.63 11.74 -11.89
CA LYS A 49 3.43 12.67 -13.01
C LYS A 49 3.92 14.08 -12.66
N LYS A 50 4.56 14.75 -13.62
CA LYS A 50 4.82 16.20 -13.54
C LYS A 50 3.51 16.98 -13.73
N ARG A 51 3.27 17.99 -12.90
CA ARG A 51 2.08 18.85 -13.01
C ARG A 51 2.39 20.11 -13.82
N LYS A 52 1.46 20.55 -14.68
CA LYS A 52 1.59 21.79 -15.45
C LYS A 52 1.75 23.03 -14.56
N SER A 53 1.08 23.05 -13.41
CA SER A 53 1.18 24.12 -12.41
C SER A 53 2.45 24.08 -11.56
N GLY A 54 3.40 23.18 -11.86
CA GLY A 54 4.56 22.91 -11.03
C GLY A 54 4.33 21.81 -9.98
N GLY A 55 5.44 21.20 -9.55
CA GLY A 55 5.44 20.05 -8.65
C GLY A 55 5.02 18.75 -9.34
N TYR A 56 4.57 17.80 -8.52
CA TYR A 56 4.30 16.43 -8.91
C TYR A 56 2.94 15.96 -8.41
N GLN A 57 2.39 14.98 -9.11
CA GLN A 57 1.22 14.23 -8.72
C GLN A 57 1.65 12.78 -8.57
N LEU A 58 1.43 12.20 -7.40
CA LEU A 58 1.69 10.80 -7.12
C LEU A 58 0.37 10.07 -6.95
N LYS A 59 0.13 9.09 -7.81
CA LYS A 59 -1.03 8.21 -7.80
C LYS A 59 -0.63 6.88 -7.19
N ILE A 60 -1.33 6.41 -6.15
CA ILE A 60 -1.02 5.14 -5.45
C ILE A 60 -2.30 4.33 -5.30
N SER A 61 -2.24 3.04 -5.58
CA SER A 61 -3.27 2.07 -5.20
C SER A 61 -3.12 1.74 -3.72
N CYS A 62 -4.03 2.21 -2.88
CA CYS A 62 -3.86 2.20 -1.42
C CYS A 62 -4.28 0.86 -0.80
N ILE A 63 -3.34 0.13 -0.19
CA ILE A 63 -3.65 -1.11 0.56
C ILE A 63 -4.53 -0.87 1.79
N ALA A 64 -4.49 0.34 2.36
CA ALA A 64 -5.16 0.64 3.61
C ALA A 64 -6.68 0.83 3.47
N CYS A 65 -7.17 1.11 2.26
CA CYS A 65 -8.58 1.41 2.02
C CYS A 65 -9.10 0.93 0.67
N ASP A 66 -8.30 0.21 -0.12
CA ASP A 66 -8.62 -0.30 -1.45
C ASP A 66 -9.04 0.76 -2.50
N TYR A 67 -8.74 2.03 -2.24
CA TYR A 67 -8.99 3.13 -3.17
C TYR A 67 -7.70 3.66 -3.79
N GLU A 68 -7.81 4.26 -4.97
CA GLU A 68 -6.70 5.03 -5.53
C GLU A 68 -6.58 6.40 -4.83
N HIS A 69 -5.36 6.80 -4.50
CA HIS A 69 -5.05 8.08 -3.90
C HIS A 69 -4.19 8.93 -4.82
N ILE A 70 -4.52 10.23 -4.88
CA ILE A 70 -3.78 11.22 -5.65
C ILE A 70 -3.21 12.28 -4.72
N TYR A 71 -1.90 12.25 -4.52
CA TYR A 71 -1.17 13.22 -3.72
C TYR A 71 -0.55 14.30 -4.59
N LYS A 72 -0.66 15.56 -4.16
CA LYS A 72 0.06 16.68 -4.78
C LYS A 72 1.30 16.95 -3.96
N ILE A 73 2.47 16.76 -4.57
CA ILE A 73 3.76 16.84 -3.87
C ILE A 73 4.57 17.96 -4.52
N GLY A 74 5.11 18.87 -3.72
CA GLY A 74 6.01 19.91 -4.22
C GLY A 74 7.41 19.35 -4.52
N TYR A 75 8.23 20.16 -5.18
CA TYR A 75 9.60 19.76 -5.53
C TYR A 75 10.47 19.53 -4.29
N ARG A 76 10.26 20.29 -3.20
CA ARG A 76 11.10 20.17 -2.00
C ARG A 76 10.75 18.91 -1.22
N GLU A 77 9.47 18.64 -1.03
CA GLU A 77 8.98 17.43 -0.38
C GLU A 77 9.49 16.19 -1.11
N LEU A 78 9.40 16.16 -2.44
CA LEU A 78 9.79 15.00 -3.22
C LEU A 78 11.32 14.81 -3.34
N TRP A 79 12.12 15.88 -3.47
CA TRP A 79 13.54 15.76 -3.89
C TRP A 79 14.56 16.33 -2.91
N LYS A 80 14.13 16.99 -1.84
CA LYS A 80 15.04 17.67 -0.90
C LYS A 80 14.79 17.33 0.56
N THR A 81 13.83 16.47 0.85
CA THR A 81 13.48 16.08 2.22
C THR A 81 14.06 14.71 2.51
N ASP A 82 14.62 14.54 3.72
CA ASP A 82 15.24 13.28 4.12
C ASP A 82 14.23 12.16 4.35
N LEU A 83 13.02 12.52 4.81
CA LEU A 83 11.86 11.66 4.94
C LEU A 83 10.57 12.47 4.82
N PHE A 84 9.65 12.01 4.00
CA PHE A 84 8.29 12.52 3.86
C PHE A 84 7.34 11.33 3.78
N ILE A 85 6.28 11.35 4.59
CA ILE A 85 5.35 10.23 4.72
C ILE A 85 3.99 10.69 4.21
N LEU A 86 3.38 9.86 3.37
CA LEU A 86 2.02 10.05 2.89
C LEU A 86 1.09 9.07 3.58
N ASN A 87 -0.02 9.60 4.08
CA ASN A 87 -1.02 8.83 4.78
C ASN A 87 -2.23 8.57 3.88
N CYS A 88 -2.90 7.45 4.11
CA CYS A 88 -4.21 7.17 3.52
C CYS A 88 -5.21 8.27 3.91
N HIS A 89 -6.00 8.75 2.96
CA HIS A 89 -6.97 9.82 3.21
C HIS A 89 -8.13 9.40 4.12
N TYR A 90 -8.39 8.09 4.24
CA TYR A 90 -9.53 7.55 4.99
C TYR A 90 -9.13 6.97 6.34
N THR A 91 -8.03 6.22 6.39
CA THR A 91 -7.58 5.52 7.60
C THR A 91 -6.45 6.23 8.32
N ASN A 92 -5.83 7.24 7.69
CA ASN A 92 -4.64 7.92 8.16
C ASN A 92 -3.41 7.01 8.39
N MET A 93 -3.45 5.75 7.92
CA MET A 93 -2.28 4.85 7.96
C MET A 93 -1.18 5.34 7.02
N GLU A 94 0.08 5.13 7.40
CA GLU A 94 1.24 5.45 6.56
C GLU A 94 1.29 4.50 5.35
N VAL A 95 1.21 5.03 4.12
CA VAL A 95 1.09 4.20 2.89
C VAL A 95 2.21 4.42 1.88
N CYS A 96 2.94 5.52 1.99
CA CYS A 96 4.13 5.75 1.17
C CYS A 96 5.17 6.56 1.93
N PHE A 97 6.41 6.08 1.88
CA PHE A 97 7.56 6.71 2.49
C PHE A 97 8.52 7.16 1.39
N LEU A 98 8.89 8.43 1.36
CA LEU A 98 9.81 8.96 0.37
C LEU A 98 10.92 9.81 0.98
N GLY A 99 12.13 9.69 0.46
CA GLY A 99 13.28 10.47 0.94
C GLY A 99 14.61 9.78 0.67
N SER A 100 15.54 9.92 1.61
CA SER A 100 16.82 9.22 1.54
C SER A 100 16.63 7.71 1.77
N ASN A 101 17.43 6.86 1.12
CA ASN A 101 17.29 5.40 1.24
C ASN A 101 17.43 4.92 2.69
N ALA A 102 18.33 5.52 3.46
CA ALA A 102 18.55 5.16 4.86
C ALA A 102 17.31 5.48 5.72
N GLN A 103 16.77 6.70 5.61
CA GLN A 103 15.61 7.12 6.40
C GLN A 103 14.33 6.40 5.99
N VAL A 104 14.16 6.09 4.69
CA VAL A 104 13.02 5.31 4.21
C VAL A 104 13.05 3.89 4.77
N LYS A 105 14.22 3.22 4.79
CA LYS A 105 14.35 1.88 5.40
C LYS A 105 14.05 1.90 6.89
N GLU A 106 14.63 2.85 7.62
CA GLU A 106 14.39 3.00 9.05
C GLU A 106 12.89 3.22 9.37
N ALA A 107 12.20 4.02 8.54
CA ALA A 107 10.77 4.25 8.68
C ALA A 107 9.93 2.98 8.42
N ILE A 108 10.29 2.19 7.40
CA ILE A 108 9.61 0.90 7.13
C ILE A 108 9.83 -0.07 8.28
N ASP A 109 11.07 -0.22 8.76
CA ASP A 109 11.40 -1.13 9.85
C ASP A 109 10.64 -0.73 11.14
N ARG A 110 10.46 0.57 11.39
CA ARG A 110 9.62 1.07 12.49
C ARG A 110 8.17 0.69 12.26
N TYR A 111 7.63 0.99 11.09
CA TYR A 111 6.22 0.74 10.75
C TYR A 111 5.87 -0.76 10.85
N GLU A 112 6.77 -1.65 10.42
CA GLU A 112 6.56 -3.09 10.53
C GLU A 112 6.54 -3.57 11.98
N ARG A 113 7.48 -3.08 12.83
CA ARG A 113 7.45 -3.37 14.27
C ARG A 113 6.18 -2.88 14.95
N GLU A 114 5.74 -1.66 14.64
CA GLU A 114 4.49 -1.10 15.20
C GLU A 114 3.28 -1.95 14.78
N MET A 115 3.23 -2.44 13.54
CA MET A 115 2.17 -3.35 13.12
C MET A 115 2.25 -4.71 13.82
N GLU A 116 3.44 -5.29 13.97
CA GLU A 116 3.64 -6.56 14.68
C GLU A 116 3.16 -6.46 16.14
N GLU A 117 3.45 -5.35 16.81
CA GLU A 117 2.97 -5.09 18.17
C GLU A 117 1.44 -5.05 18.23
N VAL A 118 0.78 -4.36 17.30
CA VAL A 118 -0.69 -4.34 17.21
C VAL A 118 -1.27 -5.73 16.94
N ILE A 119 -0.66 -6.51 16.04
CA ILE A 119 -1.09 -7.89 15.73
C ILE A 119 -1.01 -8.76 17.00
N ARG A 120 0.09 -8.64 17.75
CA ARG A 120 0.30 -9.37 19.01
C ARG A 120 -0.69 -8.95 20.08
N GLU A 121 -0.92 -7.65 20.27
CA GLU A 121 -1.89 -7.13 21.24
C GLU A 121 -3.32 -7.59 20.96
N LEU A 122 -3.67 -7.74 19.68
CA LEU A 122 -4.97 -8.27 19.26
C LEU A 122 -5.06 -9.81 19.35
N GLY A 123 -3.97 -10.50 19.71
CA GLY A 123 -3.92 -11.96 19.77
C GLY A 123 -4.09 -12.63 18.41
N ILE A 124 -3.87 -11.91 17.30
CA ILE A 124 -4.08 -12.43 15.94
C ILE A 124 -3.11 -13.55 15.61
N GLU A 125 -1.89 -13.52 16.18
CA GLU A 125 -0.87 -14.58 16.00
C GLU A 125 -1.42 -15.96 16.41
N GLU A 126 -2.17 -16.04 17.51
CA GLU A 126 -2.77 -17.28 18.01
C GLU A 126 -3.83 -17.86 17.05
N PHE A 127 -4.44 -17.03 16.20
CA PHE A 127 -5.36 -17.49 15.16
C PHE A 127 -4.65 -18.02 13.92
N LEU A 128 -3.42 -17.57 13.63
CA LEU A 128 -2.68 -17.93 12.42
C LEU A 128 -1.84 -19.21 12.57
N GLU A 129 -1.52 -19.60 13.81
CA GLU A 129 -0.70 -20.78 14.08
C GLU A 129 -1.48 -22.10 14.10
N ASP A 130 -2.82 -22.04 14.17
CA ASP A 130 -3.69 -23.22 14.23
C ASP A 130 -4.65 -23.22 13.03
N ASP A 131 -4.23 -23.92 11.97
CA ASP A 131 -4.89 -24.03 10.66
C ASP A 131 -6.36 -24.50 10.78
N ASP A 132 -6.67 -25.31 11.80
CA ASP A 132 -8.02 -25.81 12.07
C ASP A 132 -8.88 -24.74 12.78
N LEU A 133 -8.29 -23.96 13.69
CA LEU A 133 -8.97 -22.89 14.43
C LEU A 133 -9.28 -21.66 13.56
N TRP A 134 -8.43 -21.34 12.57
CA TRP A 134 -8.67 -20.27 11.62
C TRP A 134 -9.93 -20.53 10.79
N SER A 135 -10.10 -21.77 10.32
CA SER A 135 -11.25 -22.16 9.51
C SER A 135 -12.57 -22.05 10.28
N GLU A 136 -12.62 -22.55 11.53
CA GLU A 136 -13.84 -22.52 12.34
C GLU A 136 -14.19 -21.12 12.82
N SER A 137 -13.20 -20.35 13.27
CA SER A 137 -13.40 -19.00 13.80
C SER A 137 -13.78 -18.02 12.69
N PHE A 138 -13.12 -18.11 11.52
CA PHE A 138 -13.48 -17.34 10.34
C PHE A 138 -14.87 -17.74 9.80
N THR A 139 -15.21 -19.04 9.80
CA THR A 139 -16.55 -19.50 9.44
C THR A 139 -17.60 -18.92 10.37
N ARG A 140 -17.40 -18.94 11.70
CA ARG A 140 -18.34 -18.35 12.67
C ARG A 140 -18.46 -16.83 12.56
N PHE A 141 -17.37 -16.15 12.23
CA PHE A 141 -17.36 -14.72 11.95
C PHE A 141 -18.18 -14.41 10.69
N LEU A 142 -17.94 -15.13 9.59
CA LEU A 142 -18.73 -15.01 8.36
C LEU A 142 -20.21 -15.32 8.60
N ASP A 143 -20.52 -16.36 9.37
CA ASP A 143 -21.89 -16.75 9.72
C ASP A 143 -22.59 -15.66 10.57
N SER A 144 -21.84 -14.91 11.38
CA SER A 144 -22.33 -13.75 12.12
C SER A 144 -22.50 -12.51 11.22
N VAL A 145 -21.57 -12.27 10.31
CA VAL A 145 -21.66 -11.18 9.31
C VAL A 145 -22.83 -11.41 8.35
N GLU A 146 -23.07 -12.65 7.91
CA GLU A 146 -24.23 -13.02 7.10
C GLU A 146 -25.56 -12.82 7.86
N LYS A 147 -25.60 -13.13 9.15
CA LYS A 147 -26.78 -12.90 10.00
C LYS A 147 -27.08 -11.41 10.22
N VAL A 148 -26.05 -10.57 10.28
CA VAL A 148 -26.21 -9.10 10.36
C VAL A 148 -26.62 -8.50 9.01
N ASN A 149 -26.27 -9.14 7.89
CA ASN A 149 -26.59 -8.69 6.52
C ASN A 149 -28.01 -9.05 6.04
N TYR A 150 -28.98 -9.22 6.95
CA TYR A 150 -30.40 -9.13 6.62
C TYR A 150 -30.84 -7.68 6.33
N ASN A 151 -30.18 -7.04 5.36
CA ASN A 151 -30.82 -6.03 4.53
C ASN A 151 -30.47 -6.35 3.08
N LYS A 152 -31.46 -6.96 2.41
CA LYS A 152 -31.40 -7.45 1.04
C LYS A 152 -30.95 -6.32 0.12
N ASP A 153 -29.69 -6.33 -0.30
CA ASP A 153 -29.22 -5.83 -1.62
C ASP A 153 -27.70 -6.02 -1.83
N LEU A 154 -26.91 -6.34 -0.80
CA LEU A 154 -25.47 -6.66 -0.94
C LEU A 154 -25.11 -8.00 -0.29
N GLY A 155 -25.52 -9.12 -0.91
CA GLY A 155 -25.40 -10.43 -0.24
C GLY A 155 -25.11 -11.62 -1.15
N LYS A 156 -24.44 -11.42 -2.29
CA LYS A 156 -23.99 -12.55 -3.12
C LYS A 156 -22.55 -12.47 -3.65
N ASN A 157 -21.81 -11.38 -3.41
CA ASN A 157 -20.52 -11.19 -4.08
C ASN A 157 -19.29 -11.30 -3.18
N ILE A 158 -19.37 -10.99 -1.88
CA ILE A 158 -18.15 -10.83 -1.07
C ILE A 158 -17.52 -12.18 -0.68
N VAL A 159 -18.33 -13.16 -0.29
CA VAL A 159 -17.82 -14.48 0.14
C VAL A 159 -17.26 -15.28 -1.06
N ASP A 160 -17.91 -15.21 -2.22
CA ASP A 160 -17.45 -15.85 -3.46
C ASP A 160 -16.13 -15.28 -4.01
N LEU A 161 -15.78 -14.04 -3.64
CA LEU A 161 -14.52 -13.37 -4.01
C LEU A 161 -13.37 -13.75 -3.06
N ILE A 162 -13.65 -13.98 -1.78
CA ILE A 162 -12.63 -14.32 -0.77
C ILE A 162 -12.22 -15.80 -0.88
N VAL A 163 -13.15 -16.70 -1.20
CA VAL A 163 -12.87 -18.14 -1.31
C VAL A 163 -12.11 -18.51 -2.60
N LYS A 164 -12.15 -17.67 -3.63
CA LYS A 164 -11.39 -17.88 -4.86
C LYS A 164 -10.04 -17.16 -4.76
N GLY A 165 -9.07 -17.80 -4.09
CA GLY A 165 -7.67 -17.38 -4.14
C GLY A 165 -7.18 -17.11 -5.57
N PRO A 166 -6.07 -16.36 -5.75
CA PRO A 166 -5.62 -15.93 -7.07
C PRO A 166 -5.44 -17.14 -7.98
N LYS A 167 -6.26 -17.22 -9.04
CA LYS A 167 -6.06 -18.21 -10.10
C LYS A 167 -4.76 -17.87 -10.80
N HIS A 168 -3.70 -18.63 -10.51
CA HIS A 168 -2.53 -18.68 -11.36
C HIS A 168 -2.96 -19.19 -12.74
N SER A 169 -3.11 -18.29 -13.71
CA SER A 169 -3.10 -18.65 -15.13
C SER A 169 -1.65 -18.83 -15.57
N LYS A 170 -1.35 -20.03 -16.07
CA LYS A 170 -0.11 -20.38 -16.78
C LYS A 170 0.13 -19.49 -17.99
#